data_AF-Q6RCP2-F1
#
_entry.id   AF-Q6RCP2-F1
#
_cell.length_a   1.000
_cell.length_b   1.000
_cell.length_c   1.000
_cell.angle_alpha   90.00
_cell.angle_beta   90.00
_cell.angle_gamma   90.00
#
_symmetry.space_group_name_H-M   'P 1'
#
loop_
_entity.id
_entity.type
_entity.pdbx_description
1 polymer ?
#
loop_
_entity_poly.entity_id
_entity_poly.type
_entity_poly.pdbx_seq_one_letter_code
_entity_poly.pdbx_strand_id
1 'polypeptide(L)'
;HITLSLSGNDSLFGYYGLISAMGSIVLLGSVVWGHHMFVVGMDVATTVFFSSVTMVISVPTGITVFSWVYMLGSGSGKFSFFDPLIWWILGFIFLFTIGGVTGIALSANTL
;
A
#
# COMPACT_ATOMS: atom_id res chain seq x y z
N HIS A 1 -12.64 -4.59 2.20
CA HIS A 1 -13.99 -4.63 2.82
C HIS A 1 -14.88 -3.55 2.24
N ILE A 2 -14.58 -2.25 2.44
CA ILE A 2 -15.42 -1.15 1.92
C ILE A 2 -15.55 -1.14 0.38
N THR A 3 -14.44 -1.38 -0.34
CA THR A 3 -14.43 -1.43 -1.81
C THR A 3 -15.25 -2.59 -2.37
N LEU A 4 -15.31 -3.72 -1.67
CA LEU A 4 -16.17 -4.86 -2.00
C LEU A 4 -17.65 -4.51 -1.79
N SER A 5 -17.98 -3.93 -0.64
CA SER A 5 -19.35 -3.56 -0.30
C SER A 5 -19.94 -2.56 -1.30
N LEU A 6 -19.13 -1.63 -1.78
CA LEU A 6 -19.55 -0.62 -2.75
C LEU A 6 -19.60 -1.16 -4.17
N SER A 7 -18.62 -1.96 -4.57
CA SER A 7 -18.57 -2.50 -5.94
C SER A 7 -19.66 -3.54 -6.20
N GLY A 8 -20.16 -4.18 -5.14
CA GLY A 8 -21.19 -5.19 -5.25
C GLY A 8 -20.69 -6.54 -5.77
N ASN A 9 -19.37 -6.78 -5.74
CA ASN A 9 -18.79 -8.07 -6.09
C ASN A 9 -19.17 -9.12 -5.03
N ASP A 10 -19.26 -10.38 -5.43
CA ASP A 10 -19.59 -11.49 -4.53
C ASP A 10 -18.40 -11.93 -3.66
N SER A 11 -17.18 -11.54 -4.02
CA SER A 11 -15.96 -11.90 -3.28
C SER A 11 -14.83 -10.88 -3.43
N LEU A 12 -13.88 -10.93 -2.50
CA LEU A 12 -12.64 -10.14 -2.56
C LEU A 12 -11.74 -10.67 -3.68
N PHE A 13 -11.34 -9.80 -4.60
CA PHE A 13 -10.33 -10.15 -5.60
C PHE A 13 -9.03 -10.56 -4.91
N GLY A 14 -8.59 -11.79 -5.19
CA GLY A 14 -7.34 -12.32 -4.65
C GLY A 14 -7.32 -12.43 -3.13
N TYR A 15 -8.41 -12.88 -2.48
CA TYR A 15 -8.55 -12.97 -1.02
C TYR A 15 -7.28 -13.42 -0.26
N TYR A 16 -6.71 -14.58 -0.63
CA TYR A 16 -5.49 -15.08 0.00
C TYR A 16 -4.27 -14.19 -0.23
N GLY A 17 -4.17 -13.58 -1.42
CA GLY A 17 -3.14 -12.59 -1.75
C GLY A 17 -3.29 -11.29 -0.96
N LEU A 18 -4.53 -10.86 -0.70
CA LEU A 18 -4.81 -9.67 0.09
C LEU A 18 -4.46 -9.90 1.57
N ILE A 19 -4.80 -11.08 2.12
CA ILE A 19 -4.42 -11.46 3.49
C ILE A 19 -2.91 -11.58 3.63
N SER A 20 -2.25 -12.25 2.68
CA SER A 20 -0.78 -12.39 2.73
C SER A 20 -0.09 -11.04 2.58
N ALA A 21 -0.61 -10.14 1.75
CA ALA A 21 -0.11 -8.78 1.63
C ALA A 21 -0.27 -7.99 2.94
N MET A 22 -1.47 -8.00 3.54
CA MET A 22 -1.72 -7.30 4.81
C MET A 22 -0.84 -7.86 5.95
N GLY A 23 -0.68 -9.18 6.03
CA GLY A 23 0.22 -9.81 7.00
C GLY A 23 1.68 -9.44 6.75
N SER A 24 2.11 -9.40 5.49
CA SER A 24 3.49 -9.01 5.12
C SER A 24 3.78 -7.55 5.48
N ILE A 25 2.83 -6.62 5.30
CA ILE A 25 2.99 -5.21 5.71
C ILE A 25 3.22 -5.11 7.21
N VAL A 26 2.46 -5.85 8.03
CA VAL A 26 2.63 -5.84 9.50
C VAL A 26 3.99 -6.39 9.90
N LEU A 27 4.38 -7.55 9.35
CA LEU A 27 5.65 -8.19 9.68
C LEU A 27 6.84 -7.33 9.24
N LEU A 28 6.87 -6.88 7.99
CA LEU A 28 7.94 -6.04 7.48
C LEU A 28 7.95 -4.65 8.14
N GLY A 29 6.78 -4.10 8.45
CA GLY A 29 6.65 -2.82 9.15
C GLY A 29 7.32 -2.81 10.52
N SER A 30 7.35 -3.95 11.22
CA SER A 30 8.01 -4.07 12.53
C SER A 30 9.54 -3.99 12.47
N VAL A 31 10.15 -4.19 11.30
CA VAL A 31 11.61 -4.29 11.13
C VAL A 31 12.24 -3.11 10.39
N VAL A 32 11.50 -2.07 10.02
CA VAL A 32 12.01 -0.97 9.16
C VAL A 32 12.28 0.35 9.86
N TRP A 33 12.16 0.43 11.19
CA TRP A 33 12.30 1.68 11.94
C TRP A 33 13.59 2.46 11.63
N GLY A 34 14.68 1.75 11.30
CA GLY A 34 15.99 2.31 10.99
C GLY A 34 15.99 3.29 9.81
N HIS A 35 15.00 3.24 8.91
CA HIS A 35 14.92 4.21 7.81
C HIS A 35 14.68 5.66 8.28
N HIS A 36 14.18 5.88 9.50
CA HIS A 36 14.06 7.22 10.08
C HIS A 36 15.40 7.78 10.58
N MET A 37 16.42 6.93 10.65
CA MET A 37 17.70 7.20 11.28
C MET A 37 18.85 7.26 10.26
N PHE A 38 18.59 7.31 8.95
CA PHE A 38 19.67 7.27 7.94
C PHE A 38 20.76 8.33 8.12
N VAL A 39 20.47 9.48 8.76
CA VAL A 39 21.42 10.58 8.95
C VAL A 39 22.22 10.47 10.26
N VAL A 40 21.97 9.47 11.12
CA VAL A 40 22.69 9.34 12.41
C VAL A 40 24.09 8.73 12.30
N GLY A 41 24.52 8.34 11.09
CA GLY A 41 25.83 7.73 10.83
C GLY A 41 25.84 6.21 10.94
N MET A 42 24.79 5.53 10.47
CA MET A 42 24.78 4.05 10.37
C MET A 42 25.81 3.57 9.33
N ASP A 43 26.37 2.37 9.54
CA ASP A 43 27.24 1.74 8.54
C ASP A 43 26.48 1.40 7.25
N VAL A 44 27.22 1.25 6.15
CA VAL A 44 26.67 1.05 4.80
C VAL A 44 25.81 -0.23 4.73
N ALA A 45 26.22 -1.32 5.37
CA ALA A 45 25.49 -2.58 5.29
C ALA A 45 24.12 -2.47 5.99
N THR A 46 24.09 -1.83 7.16
CA THR A 46 22.85 -1.56 7.91
C THR A 46 21.93 -0.62 7.14
N THR A 47 22.46 0.45 6.53
CA THR A 47 21.69 1.38 5.69
C THR A 47 21.07 0.69 4.48
N VAL A 48 21.86 -0.11 3.75
CA VAL A 48 21.37 -0.87 2.58
C VAL A 48 20.31 -1.88 3.00
N PHE A 49 20.46 -2.55 4.14
CA PHE A 49 19.45 -3.46 4.68
C PHE A 49 18.12 -2.74 4.94
N PHE A 50 18.11 -1.68 5.75
CA PHE A 50 16.88 -0.95 6.08
C PHE A 50 16.24 -0.28 4.85
N SER A 51 17.06 0.25 3.93
CA SER A 51 16.60 0.79 2.63
C SER A 51 15.90 -0.30 1.81
N SER A 52 16.55 -1.45 1.64
CA SER A 52 16.01 -2.58 0.85
C SER A 52 14.71 -3.12 1.44
N VAL A 53 14.66 -3.35 2.75
CA VAL A 53 13.44 -3.88 3.40
C VAL A 53 12.29 -2.87 3.33
N THR A 54 12.58 -1.57 3.48
CA THR A 54 11.56 -0.51 3.32
C THR A 54 11.00 -0.47 1.90
N MET A 55 11.86 -0.60 0.89
CA MET A 55 11.41 -0.70 -0.51
C MET A 55 10.54 -1.95 -0.74
N VAL A 56 10.86 -3.09 -0.14
CA VAL A 56 10.08 -4.33 -0.30
C VAL A 56 8.64 -4.19 0.21
N ILE A 57 8.38 -3.36 1.22
CA ILE A 57 7.01 -3.08 1.72
C ILE A 57 6.11 -2.50 0.62
N SER A 58 6.67 -1.85 -0.40
CA SER A 58 5.90 -1.33 -1.53
C SER A 58 5.17 -2.42 -2.33
N VAL A 59 5.68 -3.67 -2.34
CA VAL A 59 5.08 -4.79 -3.07
C VAL A 59 3.73 -5.21 -2.48
N PRO A 60 3.62 -5.62 -1.20
CA PRO A 60 2.33 -5.96 -0.61
C PRO A 60 1.38 -4.77 -0.52
N THR A 61 1.91 -3.56 -0.36
CA THR A 61 1.10 -2.31 -0.43
C THR A 61 0.49 -2.12 -1.81
N GLY A 62 1.28 -2.31 -2.87
CA GLY A 62 0.84 -2.26 -4.26
C GLY A 62 -0.21 -3.31 -4.60
N ILE A 63 -0.04 -4.55 -4.10
CA ILE A 63 -1.07 -5.61 -4.22
C ILE A 63 -2.40 -5.14 -3.62
N THR A 64 -2.35 -4.58 -2.42
CA THR A 64 -3.55 -4.08 -1.71
C THR A 64 -4.25 -2.97 -2.48
N VAL A 65 -3.49 -1.98 -2.98
CA VAL A 65 -4.01 -0.87 -3.80
C VAL A 65 -4.60 -1.38 -5.11
N PHE A 66 -3.89 -2.28 -5.81
CA PHE A 66 -4.36 -2.88 -7.06
C PHE A 66 -5.67 -3.63 -6.86
N SER A 67 -5.78 -4.44 -5.79
CA SER A 67 -7.02 -5.15 -5.48
C SER A 67 -8.20 -4.19 -5.24
N TRP A 68 -7.97 -3.05 -4.60
CA TRP A 68 -9.03 -2.04 -4.41
C TRP A 68 -9.49 -1.41 -5.72
N VAL A 69 -8.56 -1.00 -6.58
CA VAL A 69 -8.88 -0.42 -7.89
C VAL A 69 -9.61 -1.45 -8.76
N TYR A 70 -9.12 -2.69 -8.78
CA TYR A 70 -9.74 -3.77 -9.54
C TYR A 70 -11.18 -4.01 -9.06
N MET A 71 -11.41 -4.15 -7.75
CA MET A 71 -12.75 -4.39 -7.24
C MET A 71 -13.72 -3.24 -7.55
N LEU A 72 -13.27 -1.99 -7.41
CA LEU A 72 -14.08 -0.83 -7.77
C LEU A 72 -14.43 -0.79 -9.27
N GLY A 73 -13.48 -1.15 -10.14
CA GLY A 73 -13.68 -1.16 -11.59
C GLY A 73 -14.42 -2.38 -12.14
N SER A 74 -14.31 -3.54 -11.50
CA SER A 74 -14.97 -4.79 -11.90
C SER A 74 -16.41 -4.91 -11.38
N GLY A 75 -16.80 -4.04 -10.44
CA GLY A 75 -18.09 -4.07 -9.79
C GLY A 75 -19.26 -3.84 -10.73
N SER A 76 -20.43 -4.35 -10.35
CA SER A 76 -21.69 -4.17 -11.11
C SER A 76 -22.27 -2.76 -11.03
N GLY A 77 -21.48 -1.74 -10.65
CA GLY A 77 -21.93 -0.35 -10.57
C GLY A 77 -22.95 -0.07 -9.47
N LYS A 78 -22.94 -0.83 -8.36
CA LYS A 78 -23.90 -0.64 -7.25
C LYS A 78 -23.73 0.67 -6.48
N PHE A 79 -22.69 1.45 -6.74
CA PHE A 79 -22.42 2.71 -6.06
C PHE A 79 -22.87 3.93 -6.89
N SER A 80 -23.38 4.95 -6.21
CA SER A 80 -23.78 6.21 -6.83
C SER A 80 -22.61 7.19 -6.87
N PHE A 81 -22.41 7.89 -7.99
CA PHE A 81 -21.43 8.99 -8.08
C PHE A 81 -21.79 10.20 -7.20
N PHE A 82 -23.03 10.27 -6.71
CA PHE A 82 -23.46 11.28 -5.74
C PHE A 82 -23.16 10.89 -4.29
N ASP A 83 -22.69 9.65 -4.04
CA ASP A 83 -22.25 9.24 -2.72
C ASP A 83 -20.87 9.86 -2.43
N PRO A 84 -20.74 10.75 -1.41
CA PRO A 84 -19.46 11.37 -1.05
C PRO A 84 -18.40 10.33 -0.65
N LEU A 85 -18.81 9.14 -0.21
CA LEU A 85 -17.91 8.08 0.23
C LEU A 85 -17.08 7.51 -0.95
N ILE A 86 -17.63 7.50 -2.17
CA ILE A 86 -16.88 7.08 -3.37
C ILE A 86 -15.75 8.07 -3.68
N TRP A 87 -16.03 9.36 -3.63
CA TRP A 87 -15.02 10.39 -3.84
C TRP A 87 -13.92 10.36 -2.78
N TRP A 88 -14.29 10.08 -1.53
CA TRP A 88 -13.31 9.91 -0.46
C TRP A 88 -12.40 8.70 -0.72
N ILE A 89 -12.95 7.55 -1.12
CA ILE A 89 -12.15 6.34 -1.41
C ILE A 89 -11.23 6.56 -2.61
N LEU A 90 -11.73 7.17 -3.69
CA LEU A 90 -10.91 7.48 -4.86
C LEU A 90 -9.79 8.47 -4.51
N GLY A 91 -10.11 9.51 -3.73
CA GLY A 91 -9.13 10.46 -3.22
C GLY A 91 -8.09 9.80 -2.32
N PHE A 92 -8.51 8.91 -1.42
CA PHE A 92 -7.62 8.14 -0.56
C PHE A 92 -6.66 7.28 -1.39
N ILE A 93 -7.17 6.47 -2.33
CA ILE A 93 -6.34 5.61 -3.18
C ILE A 93 -5.32 6.45 -3.97
N PHE A 94 -5.75 7.57 -4.54
CA PHE A 94 -4.89 8.45 -5.31
C PHE A 94 -3.78 9.08 -4.44
N LEU A 95 -4.14 9.73 -3.33
CA LEU A 95 -3.18 10.40 -2.45
C LEU A 95 -2.24 9.39 -1.78
N PHE A 96 -2.77 8.23 -1.36
CA PHE A 96 -1.97 7.15 -0.80
C PHE A 96 -0.96 6.60 -1.80
N THR A 97 -1.35 6.48 -3.08
CA THR A 97 -0.44 6.00 -4.14
C THR A 97 0.68 7.02 -4.40
N ILE A 98 0.35 8.32 -4.55
CA ILE A 98 1.36 9.36 -4.75
C ILE A 98 2.31 9.44 -3.55
N GLY A 99 1.77 9.48 -2.33
CA GLY A 99 2.58 9.48 -1.10
C GLY A 99 3.43 8.21 -0.95
N GLY A 100 2.92 7.06 -1.40
CA GLY A 100 3.68 5.82 -1.43
C GLY A 100 4.86 5.88 -2.40
N VAL A 101 4.67 6.40 -3.61
CA VAL A 101 5.74 6.55 -4.62
C VAL A 101 6.84 7.49 -4.13
N THR A 102 6.48 8.63 -3.52
CA THR A 102 7.48 9.52 -2.92
C THR A 102 8.18 8.89 -1.72
N GLY A 103 7.47 8.08 -0.92
CA GLY A 103 8.05 7.30 0.16
C GLY A 103 9.09 6.27 -0.31
N ILE A 104 8.86 5.59 -1.44
CA ILE A 104 9.84 4.67 -2.05
C ILE A 104 11.11 5.45 -2.44
N ALA A 105 10.95 6.61 -3.08
CA ALA A 105 12.08 7.45 -3.44
C ALA A 105 12.87 7.91 -2.20
N LEU A 106 12.19 8.25 -1.11
CA LEU A 106 12.82 8.63 0.17
C LEU A 106 13.52 7.45 0.87
N SER A 107 13.00 6.22 0.68
CA SER A 107 13.59 5.01 1.28
C SER A 107 14.94 4.63 0.67
N ALA A 108 15.22 5.09 -0.55
CA ALA A 108 16.48 4.87 -1.25
C ALA A 108 17.55 5.86 -0.74
N ASN A 109 18.18 5.56 0.39
CA ASN A 109 19.41 6.25 0.77
C ASN A 109 20.59 5.69 -0.04
N THR A 110 21.08 6.47 -1.01
CA THR A 110 22.24 6.12 -1.86
C THR A 110 23.53 6.82 -1.44
N LEU A 111 23.59 7.34 -0.20
CA LEU A 111 24.75 8.01 0.38
C LEU A 111 25.15 7.35 1.70
#